data_AF-A0A5S3XN41-F1
#
_entry.id   AF-A0A5S3XN41-F1
#
_cell.length_a   1.000
_cell.length_b   1.000
_cell.length_c   1.000
_cell.angle_alpha   90.00
_cell.angle_beta   90.00
_cell.angle_gamma   90.00
#
_symmetry.space_group_name_H-M   'P 1'
#
loop_
_entity.id
_entity.type
_entity.pdbx_description
1 polymer ?
#
loop_
_entity_poly.entity_id
_entity_poly.type
_entity_poly.pdbx_seq_one_letter_code
_entity_poly.pdbx_strand_id
1 'polypeptide(L)'
;MGNLFLKERESWWTWVIWGLIGSIVSTYIFSSTAEVKFALAASGLLVTVLAWWMNYSRRFEFYRALKVLLFVGGVSLLPIALNVALPTKELATLSFNFTLVLLGLIGLCICGAWFARRPKQYY
;
A
#
# COMPACT_ATOMS: atom_id res chain seq x y z
N MET A 1 10.70 15.08 -28.94
CA MET A 1 11.04 13.67 -28.65
C MET A 1 12.19 13.54 -27.64
N GLY A 2 12.11 14.23 -26.49
CA GLY A 2 13.25 14.36 -25.55
C GLY A 2 13.08 13.75 -24.15
N ASN A 3 11.96 13.07 -23.85
CA ASN A 3 11.66 12.58 -22.49
C ASN A 3 11.51 11.06 -22.37
N LEU A 4 11.81 10.29 -23.42
CA LEU A 4 11.81 8.82 -23.33
C LEU A 4 13.03 8.26 -22.56
N PHE A 5 14.10 9.06 -22.42
CA PHE A 5 15.34 8.68 -21.74
C PHE A 5 15.42 9.10 -20.27
N LEU A 6 14.55 10.01 -19.80
CA LEU A 6 14.36 10.29 -18.37
C LEU A 6 13.38 9.29 -17.73
N LYS A 7 13.44 8.03 -18.16
CA LYS A 7 12.89 6.91 -17.38
C LYS A 7 13.89 6.66 -16.24
N GLU A 8 13.99 7.63 -15.34
CA GLU A 8 14.86 7.60 -14.16
C GLU A 8 14.73 6.23 -13.50
N ARG A 9 15.89 5.62 -13.23
CA ARG A 9 16.00 4.30 -12.62
C ARG A 9 15.31 4.37 -11.26
N GLU A 10 14.13 3.78 -11.20
CA GLU A 10 13.29 3.78 -10.01
C GLU A 10 14.05 3.14 -8.85
N SER A 11 14.35 3.93 -7.82
CA SER A 11 15.03 3.45 -6.63
C SER A 11 14.07 2.64 -5.78
N TRP A 12 14.05 1.32 -6.00
CA TRP A 12 13.27 0.37 -5.18
C TRP A 12 13.53 0.54 -3.68
N TRP A 13 14.72 1.01 -3.30
CA TRP A 13 15.06 1.40 -1.92
C TRP A 13 14.09 2.40 -1.31
N THR A 14 13.61 3.40 -2.06
CA THR A 14 12.64 4.38 -1.58
C THR A 14 11.34 3.70 -1.16
N TRP A 15 10.87 2.74 -1.96
CA TRP A 15 9.64 2.00 -1.67
C TRP A 15 9.78 1.03 -0.51
N VAL A 16 10.96 0.39 -0.38
CA VAL A 16 11.29 -0.44 0.79
C VAL A 16 11.26 0.39 2.07
N ILE A 17 11.86 1.59 2.06
CA ILE A 17 11.85 2.49 3.23
C ILE A 17 10.41 2.88 3.59
N TRP A 18 9.57 3.23 2.60
CA TRP A 18 8.15 3.52 2.86
C TRP A 18 7.37 2.33 3.40
N GLY A 19 7.66 1.12 2.93
CA GLY A 19 7.09 -0.11 3.48
C GLY A 19 7.49 -0.33 4.94
N LEU A 20 8.76 -0.12 5.29
CA LEU A 20 9.26 -0.23 6.66
C LEU A 20 8.68 0.84 7.59
N ILE A 21 8.57 2.09 7.11
CA ILE A 21 7.90 3.16 7.87
C ILE A 21 6.44 2.74 8.13
N GLY A 22 5.75 2.23 7.13
CA GLY A 22 4.39 1.72 7.27
C GLY A 22 4.27 0.60 8.30
N SER A 23 5.21 -0.35 8.31
CA SER A 23 5.16 -1.45 9.28
C SER A 23 5.40 -0.95 10.72
N ILE A 24 6.35 -0.04 10.93
CA ILE A 24 6.65 0.57 12.24
C ILE A 24 5.45 1.38 12.76
N VAL A 25 4.82 2.17 11.88
CA VAL A 25 3.65 2.96 12.26
C VAL A 25 2.46 2.05 12.61
N SER A 26 2.21 1.03 11.80
CA SER A 26 1.15 0.04 12.05
C SER A 26 1.34 -0.70 13.38
N THR A 27 2.56 -1.14 13.70
CA THR A 27 2.85 -1.81 14.98
C THR A 27 2.70 -0.88 16.16
N TYR A 28 3.18 0.35 16.06
CA TYR A 28 3.05 1.35 17.11
C TYR A 28 1.59 1.71 17.40
N ILE A 29 0.77 1.90 16.38
CA ILE A 29 -0.66 2.20 16.54
C ILE A 29 -1.39 1.00 17.15
N PHE A 30 -1.06 -0.21 16.71
CA PHE A 30 -1.65 -1.43 17.26
C PHE A 30 -1.29 -1.61 18.73
N SER A 31 -0.03 -1.40 19.12
CA SER A 31 0.40 -1.50 20.52
C SER A 31 -0.22 -0.42 21.41
N SER A 32 -0.46 0.78 20.87
CA SER A 32 -1.03 1.90 21.64
C SER A 32 -2.54 1.81 21.80
N THR A 33 -3.28 1.31 20.80
CA THR A 33 -4.75 1.34 20.79
C THR A 33 -5.38 -0.03 21.05
N ALA A 34 -4.62 -1.13 20.90
CA ALA A 34 -5.09 -2.52 20.90
C ALA A 34 -6.20 -2.83 19.87
N GLU A 35 -6.44 -1.92 18.93
CA GLU A 35 -7.55 -1.96 17.99
C GLU A 35 -7.04 -2.09 16.56
N VAL A 36 -7.38 -3.21 15.91
CA VAL A 36 -6.93 -3.55 14.54
C VAL A 36 -7.39 -2.51 13.51
N LYS A 37 -8.57 -1.90 13.73
CA LYS A 37 -9.18 -0.94 12.79
C LYS A 37 -8.30 0.30 12.57
N PHE A 38 -7.68 0.82 13.64
CA PHE A 38 -6.82 2.01 13.53
C PHE A 38 -5.50 1.69 12.83
N ALA A 39 -4.93 0.50 13.07
CA ALA A 39 -3.73 0.06 12.38
C ALA A 39 -3.98 -0.12 10.87
N LEU A 40 -5.14 -0.70 10.50
CA LEU A 40 -5.56 -0.80 9.10
C LEU A 40 -5.77 0.59 8.46
N ALA A 41 -6.43 1.50 9.17
CA ALA A 41 -6.64 2.87 8.69
C ALA A 41 -5.30 3.59 8.43
N ALA A 42 -4.30 3.43 9.30
CA ALA A 42 -2.98 4.01 9.13
C ALA A 42 -2.26 3.48 7.88
N SER A 43 -2.31 2.16 7.65
CA SER A 43 -1.75 1.55 6.43
C SER A 43 -2.47 2.06 5.17
N GLY A 44 -3.80 2.20 5.21
CA GLY A 44 -4.58 2.75 4.11
C GLY A 44 -4.24 4.21 3.82
N LEU A 45 -4.11 5.03 4.87
CA LEU A 45 -3.71 6.43 4.73
C LEU A 45 -2.33 6.57 4.09
N LEU A 46 -1.36 5.74 4.48
CA LEU A 46 -0.03 5.73 3.87
C LEU A 46 -0.12 5.45 2.36
N VAL A 47 -0.89 4.44 1.95
CA VAL A 47 -1.11 4.12 0.53
C VAL A 47 -1.77 5.29 -0.21
N THR A 48 -2.74 5.99 0.40
CA THR A 48 -3.36 7.18 -0.22
C THR A 48 -2.40 8.35 -0.37
N VAL A 49 -1.53 8.60 0.62
CA VAL A 49 -0.50 9.65 0.56
C VAL A 49 0.52 9.32 -0.53
N LEU A 50 0.92 8.05 -0.66
CA LEU A 50 1.79 7.61 -1.75
C LEU A 50 1.12 7.73 -3.12
N ALA A 51 -0.15 7.36 -3.25
CA ALA A 51 -0.91 7.54 -4.48
C ALA A 51 -1.01 9.03 -4.85
N TRP A 52 -1.20 9.91 -3.87
CA TRP A 52 -1.18 11.36 -4.06
C TRP A 52 0.18 11.85 -4.55
N TRP A 53 1.26 11.41 -3.92
CA TRP A 53 2.63 11.76 -4.30
C TRP A 53 2.97 11.27 -5.72
N MET A 54 2.55 10.05 -6.06
CA MET A 54 2.69 9.50 -7.42
C MET A 54 1.91 10.33 -8.44
N ASN A 55 0.69 10.78 -8.12
CA ASN A 55 -0.07 11.68 -8.98
C ASN A 55 0.65 13.02 -9.21
N TYR A 56 1.14 13.64 -8.13
CA TYR A 56 1.89 14.91 -8.21
C TYR A 56 3.12 14.80 -9.12
N SER A 57 3.87 13.70 -8.99
CA SER A 57 5.07 13.49 -9.79
C SER A 57 4.77 13.33 -11.30
N ARG A 58 3.55 12.92 -11.68
CA ARG A 58 3.15 12.54 -13.05
C ARG A 58 4.16 11.60 -13.72
N ARG A 59 4.82 10.74 -12.93
CA ARG A 59 5.93 9.86 -13.35
C ARG A 59 5.56 8.39 -13.53
N PHE A 60 4.34 7.98 -13.19
CA PHE A 60 3.97 6.56 -13.12
C PHE A 60 2.89 6.15 -14.12
N GLU A 61 3.06 4.99 -14.73
CA GLU A 61 1.99 4.30 -15.46
C GLU A 61 1.14 3.48 -14.48
N PHE A 62 -0.12 3.18 -14.85
CA PHE A 62 -1.06 2.46 -14.00
C PHE A 62 -0.47 1.18 -13.38
N TYR A 63 0.07 0.29 -14.22
CA TYR A 63 0.64 -0.99 -13.76
C TYR A 63 1.84 -0.79 -12.82
N ARG A 64 2.65 0.23 -13.07
CA ARG A 64 3.82 0.55 -12.25
C ARG A 64 3.40 1.09 -10.88
N ALA A 65 2.44 2.03 -10.84
CA ALA A 65 1.89 2.55 -9.59
C ALA A 65 1.24 1.42 -8.77
N LEU A 66 0.45 0.56 -9.41
CA LEU A 66 -0.20 -0.58 -8.75
C LEU A 66 0.81 -1.54 -8.11
N LYS A 67 1.90 -1.87 -8.82
CA LYS A 67 2.96 -2.75 -8.29
C LYS A 67 3.59 -2.17 -7.01
N VAL A 68 3.89 -0.88 -7.02
CA VAL A 68 4.52 -0.21 -5.87
C VAL A 68 3.55 -0.10 -4.70
N LEU A 69 2.30 0.32 -4.95
CA LEU A 69 1.28 0.45 -3.90
C LEU A 69 0.97 -0.90 -3.26
N LEU A 70 0.88 -1.98 -4.04
CA LEU A 70 0.71 -3.33 -3.52
C LEU A 70 1.91 -3.78 -2.68
N PHE A 71 3.14 -3.47 -3.11
CA PHE A 71 4.34 -3.82 -2.37
C PHE A 71 4.39 -3.11 -1.01
N VAL A 72 4.24 -1.78 -1.01
CA VAL A 72 4.29 -0.98 0.22
C VAL A 72 3.11 -1.34 1.14
N GLY A 73 1.91 -1.43 0.58
CA GLY A 73 0.71 -1.83 1.31
C GLY A 73 0.86 -3.22 1.96
N GLY A 74 1.35 -4.20 1.21
CA GLY A 74 1.59 -5.56 1.72
C GLY A 74 2.61 -5.58 2.87
N VAL A 75 3.74 -4.87 2.73
CA VAL A 75 4.75 -4.79 3.80
C VAL A 75 4.19 -4.10 5.04
N SER A 76 3.39 -3.06 4.87
CA SER A 76 2.78 -2.34 6.00
C SER A 76 1.70 -3.13 6.74
N LEU A 77 1.01 -4.06 6.05
CA LEU A 77 -0.02 -4.94 6.64
C LEU A 77 0.56 -6.19 7.30
N LEU A 78 1.77 -6.61 6.93
CA LEU A 78 2.44 -7.81 7.46
C LEU A 78 2.40 -7.89 8.99
N PRO A 79 2.77 -6.85 9.76
CA PRO A 79 2.70 -6.92 11.22
C PRO A 79 1.27 -7.10 11.75
N ILE A 80 0.27 -6.53 11.08
CA ILE A 80 -1.14 -6.67 11.48
C ILE A 80 -1.61 -8.10 11.21
N ALA A 81 -1.25 -8.66 10.06
CA ALA A 81 -1.57 -10.03 9.69
C ALA A 81 -1.00 -11.05 10.69
N LEU A 82 0.24 -10.86 11.13
CA LEU A 82 0.85 -11.72 12.15
C LEU A 82 0.11 -11.63 13.49
N ASN A 83 -0.25 -10.43 13.95
CA ASN A 83 -0.95 -10.25 15.22
C ASN A 83 -2.38 -10.82 15.21
N VAL A 84 -3.08 -10.77 14.07
CA VAL A 84 -4.43 -11.34 13.94
C VAL A 84 -4.39 -12.86 13.79
N ALA A 85 -3.32 -13.42 13.22
CA ALA A 85 -3.18 -14.87 13.00
C ALA A 85 -2.87 -15.69 14.26
N LEU A 86 -2.21 -15.09 15.26
CA LEU A 86 -1.75 -15.80 16.46
C LEU A 86 -2.86 -16.17 17.47
N PRO A 87 -3.90 -15.36 17.74
CA PRO A 87 -4.85 -15.63 18.83
C PRO A 87 -6.11 -16.42 18.44
N THR A 88 -6.48 -16.54 17.16
CA THR A 88 -7.80 -17.08 16.77
C THR A 88 -7.81 -18.59 16.66
N LYS A 89 -8.64 -19.26 17.46
CA LYS A 89 -8.84 -20.72 17.43
C LYS A 89 -9.73 -21.22 16.29
N GLU A 90 -10.42 -20.30 15.58
CA GLU A 90 -11.34 -20.63 14.49
C GLU A 90 -10.75 -20.21 13.13
N LEU A 91 -10.33 -21.20 12.34
CA LEU A 91 -9.71 -20.97 11.02
C LEU A 91 -10.67 -20.33 10.01
N ALA A 92 -11.98 -20.55 10.14
CA ALA A 92 -12.99 -20.01 9.23
C ALA A 92 -13.14 -18.49 9.39
N THR A 93 -13.22 -18.00 10.62
CA THR A 93 -13.35 -16.56 10.88
C THR A 93 -12.05 -15.81 10.58
N LEU A 94 -10.89 -16.43 10.86
CA LEU A 94 -9.59 -15.92 10.45
C LEU A 94 -9.50 -15.74 8.92
N SER A 95 -9.74 -16.82 8.17
CA SER A 95 -9.61 -16.80 6.70
C SER A 95 -10.56 -15.81 6.04
N PHE A 96 -11.79 -15.69 6.56
CA PHE A 96 -12.75 -14.70 6.07
C PHE A 96 -12.30 -13.25 6.35
N ASN A 97 -11.84 -12.95 7.56
CA ASN A 97 -11.37 -11.61 7.89
C ASN A 97 -10.11 -11.22 7.12
N PHE A 98 -9.17 -12.17 6.97
CA PHE A 98 -7.95 -11.96 6.22
C PHE A 98 -8.22 -11.72 4.72
N THR A 99 -9.14 -12.48 4.13
CA THR A 99 -9.54 -12.28 2.73
C THR A 99 -10.22 -10.92 2.51
N LEU A 100 -11.08 -10.48 3.44
CA LEU A 100 -11.67 -9.14 3.41
C LEU A 100 -10.62 -8.03 3.45
N VAL A 101 -9.62 -8.14 4.34
CA VAL A 101 -8.52 -7.17 4.44
C VAL A 101 -7.70 -7.12 3.16
N LEU A 102 -7.37 -8.28 2.59
CA LEU A 102 -6.64 -8.36 1.31
C LEU A 102 -7.43 -7.74 0.15
N LEU A 103 -8.72 -8.06 0.03
CA LEU A 103 -9.59 -7.47 -0.99
C LEU A 103 -9.69 -5.96 -0.83
N GLY A 104 -9.82 -5.47 0.41
CA GLY A 104 -9.84 -4.04 0.72
C GLY A 104 -8.54 -3.35 0.30
N LEU A 105 -7.38 -3.94 0.59
CA LEU A 105 -6.08 -3.39 0.17
C LEU A 105 -5.95 -3.38 -1.35
N ILE A 106 -6.31 -4.47 -2.04
CA ILE A 106 -6.26 -4.53 -3.51
C ILE A 106 -7.16 -3.46 -4.11
N GLY A 107 -8.39 -3.31 -3.61
CA GLY A 107 -9.32 -2.27 -4.05
C GLY A 107 -8.73 -0.87 -3.88
N LEU A 108 -8.18 -0.58 -2.70
CA LEU A 108 -7.55 0.72 -2.40
C LEU A 108 -6.34 1.00 -3.30
N CYS A 109 -5.51 -0.01 -3.56
CA CYS A 109 -4.38 0.09 -4.49
C CYS A 109 -4.82 0.32 -5.93
N ILE A 110 -5.91 -0.30 -6.38
CA ILE A 110 -6.48 -0.08 -7.72
C ILE A 110 -7.01 1.36 -7.83
N CYS A 111 -7.77 1.83 -6.84
CA CYS A 111 -8.27 3.20 -6.79
C CYS A 111 -7.11 4.22 -6.77
N GLY A 112 -6.09 3.97 -5.94
CA GLY A 112 -4.89 4.80 -5.86
C GLY A 112 -4.09 4.81 -7.16
N ALA A 113 -3.94 3.66 -7.82
CA ALA A 113 -3.28 3.57 -9.11
C ALA A 113 -4.07 4.24 -10.24
N TRP A 114 -5.41 4.21 -10.19
CA TRP A 114 -6.28 4.98 -11.08
C TRP A 114 -6.06 6.48 -10.89
N PHE A 115 -6.03 6.95 -9.63
CA PHE A 115 -5.80 8.35 -9.30
C PHE A 115 -4.38 8.83 -9.68
N ALA A 116 -3.38 7.96 -9.53
CA ALA A 116 -1.99 8.26 -9.89
C ALA A 116 -1.71 8.19 -11.39
N ARG A 117 -2.65 7.67 -12.21
CA ARG A 117 -2.44 7.49 -13.64
C ARG A 117 -2.43 8.83 -14.35
N ARG A 118 -1.31 9.15 -14.99
CA ARG A 118 -1.20 10.27 -15.94
C ARG A 118 -2.14 10.07 -17.15
N PRO A 119 -2.79 11.14 -17.64
CA PRO A 119 -3.62 11.07 -18.84
C PRO A 119 -2.76 10.65 -20.04
N LYS A 120 -3.31 9.80 -20.92
CA LYS A 120 -2.62 9.37 -22.14
C LYS A 120 -2.35 10.62 -23.00
N GLN A 121 -1.08 10.95 -23.20
CA GLN A 121 -0.68 11.96 -24.17
C GLN A 121 -0.79 11.32 -25.56
N TYR A 122 -1.86 11.65 -26.28
CA TYR A 122 -2.01 11.31 -27.70
C TYR A 122 -1.22 12.36 -28.47
N TYR A 123 0.03 12.05 -28.80
CA TYR A 123 0.82 12.78 -29.80
C TYR A 123 1.32 11.77 -30.83
#